data_AF-A0A0J0YPU4-F1
#
_entry.id   AF-A0A0J0YPU4-F1
#
_cell.length_a   1.000
_cell.length_b   1.000
_cell.length_c   1.000
_cell.angle_alpha   90.00
_cell.angle_beta   90.00
_cell.angle_gamma   90.00
#
_symmetry.space_group_name_H-M   'P 1'
#
loop_
_entity.id
_entity.type
_entity.pdbx_description
1 polymer ?
#
loop_
_entity_poly.entity_id
_entity_poly.type
_entity_poly.pdbx_seq_one_letter_code
_entity_poly.pdbx_strand_id
1 'polypeptide(L)'
;MYAKAQVSLGLALIQKGDTEGEITAYQKVRQEDSKEAYAKAQFNLGIALTQKGDTDGAITAYQKVRQEDSKEEYSKAQVNLGLALEQKGDTEGAITAYQKVRQEDFPELYAIAQFNLGLALTQKGDADRAIQALEKSKNLFYYEAKAMIQVLDSKLTDPAKSHFKNILDFIRKLLGLLQIKGEATSEESKVAHYTRPGIAWNVLNNLDNAKPSHFRLNTIKNVNDPMEGLVFYQYLRNQDCINTEIYQQLDNFQESVFISCFTFNHDSLNQFRLYGKEQGLEASGVSLVLKQTFFDKDSNVNRVKFIASQATNTSILNTIPLQENNEDKPAKKNTSSYLPKQALYRCIYLEPESGYLALAHRDKVTFYREHYSNSDTSEKSTKAWQDYQEKIQEMEKQVGDLLKEIKEEVKALQDEADIKDKPSNLQKATEILAFILQPMQYLIKHSAFEEEQECRMIYITSLSDDKIRINWENSQMYVEYEPDVKTHLDKMYLSPGARNHEDFFRKILEDKAKVCISHNPFRGKA
;
A
#
# COMPACT_ATOMS: atom_id res chain seq x y z
N MET A 1 -28.71 -26.67 0.55
CA MET A 1 -28.43 -26.36 -0.87
C MET A 1 -28.98 -24.99 -1.27
N TYR A 2 -30.25 -24.69 -0.94
CA TYR A 2 -30.88 -23.38 -1.23
C TYR A 2 -30.13 -22.17 -0.64
N ALA A 3 -29.78 -22.19 0.65
CA ALA A 3 -29.05 -21.09 1.30
C ALA A 3 -27.72 -20.76 0.62
N LYS A 4 -26.89 -21.76 0.32
CA LYS A 4 -25.62 -21.59 -0.41
C LYS A 4 -25.86 -21.02 -1.82
N ALA A 5 -26.89 -21.48 -2.52
CA ALA A 5 -27.25 -20.96 -3.84
C ALA A 5 -27.69 -19.49 -3.80
N GLN A 6 -28.43 -19.06 -2.78
CA GLN A 6 -28.79 -17.64 -2.60
C GLN A 6 -27.57 -16.76 -2.32
N VAL A 7 -26.61 -17.25 -1.52
CA VAL A 7 -25.32 -16.54 -1.31
C VAL A 7 -24.57 -16.40 -2.64
N SER A 8 -24.44 -17.48 -3.40
CA SER A 8 -23.78 -17.45 -4.72
C SER A 8 -24.51 -16.54 -5.71
N LEU A 9 -25.84 -16.50 -5.67
CA LEU A 9 -26.64 -15.58 -6.49
C LEU A 9 -26.36 -14.13 -6.13
N GLY A 10 -26.34 -13.78 -4.84
CA GLY A 10 -25.97 -12.43 -4.39
C GLY A 10 -24.58 -12.02 -4.87
N LEU A 11 -23.59 -12.91 -4.75
CA LEU A 11 -22.22 -12.67 -5.25
C LEU A 11 -22.15 -12.49 -6.78
N ALA A 12 -23.02 -13.17 -7.54
CA ALA A 12 -23.10 -12.99 -8.99
C ALA A 12 -23.80 -11.68 -9.38
N LEU A 13 -24.74 -11.20 -8.57
CA LEU A 13 -25.47 -9.94 -8.79
C LEU A 13 -24.60 -8.72 -8.50
N ILE A 14 -23.69 -8.83 -7.54
CA ILE A 14 -22.57 -7.87 -7.34
C ILE A 14 -21.85 -7.62 -8.67
N GLN A 15 -21.47 -8.69 -9.39
CA GLN A 15 -20.71 -8.57 -10.64
C GLN A 15 -21.51 -7.91 -11.77
N LYS A 16 -22.84 -7.88 -11.65
CA LYS A 16 -23.75 -7.21 -12.57
C LYS A 16 -24.13 -5.79 -12.14
N GLY A 17 -23.70 -5.35 -10.95
CA GLY A 17 -24.10 -4.08 -10.36
C GLY A 17 -25.56 -4.03 -9.93
N ASP A 18 -26.20 -5.19 -9.68
CA ASP A 18 -27.60 -5.27 -9.24
C ASP A 18 -27.70 -5.34 -7.71
N THR A 19 -27.56 -4.17 -7.07
CA THR A 19 -27.57 -4.01 -5.60
C THR A 19 -28.91 -4.40 -4.97
N GLU A 20 -30.05 -4.17 -5.64
CA GLU A 20 -31.36 -4.58 -5.10
C GLU A 20 -31.54 -6.11 -5.17
N GLY A 21 -31.06 -6.72 -6.27
CA GLY A 21 -31.07 -8.16 -6.46
C GLY A 21 -30.23 -8.90 -5.41
N GLU A 22 -29.00 -8.45 -5.14
CA GLU A 22 -28.15 -9.07 -4.12
C GLU A 22 -28.74 -8.95 -2.70
N ILE A 23 -29.30 -7.79 -2.34
CA ILE A 23 -29.98 -7.58 -1.04
C ILE A 23 -31.12 -8.57 -0.90
N THR A 24 -31.95 -8.70 -1.92
CA THR A 24 -33.08 -9.64 -1.95
C THR A 24 -32.61 -11.10 -1.81
N ALA A 25 -31.52 -11.47 -2.48
CA ALA A 25 -30.95 -12.81 -2.40
C ALA A 25 -30.44 -13.11 -0.98
N TYR A 26 -29.70 -12.19 -0.36
CA TYR A 26 -29.19 -12.38 1.02
C TYR A 26 -30.30 -12.43 2.06
N GLN A 27 -31.37 -11.64 1.92
CA GLN A 27 -32.52 -11.66 2.83
C GLN A 27 -33.32 -12.98 2.81
N LYS A 28 -33.23 -13.76 1.73
CA LYS A 28 -33.88 -15.08 1.61
C LYS A 28 -33.16 -16.18 2.40
N VAL A 29 -31.93 -15.96 2.82
CA VAL A 29 -31.16 -16.94 3.59
C VAL A 29 -31.65 -16.95 5.04
N ARG A 30 -32.04 -18.12 5.54
CA ARG A 30 -32.48 -18.33 6.93
C ARG A 30 -31.41 -19.08 7.73
N GLN A 31 -31.33 -18.81 9.04
CA GLN A 31 -30.30 -19.37 9.91
C GLN A 31 -30.47 -20.89 10.06
N GLU A 32 -31.72 -21.36 10.11
CA GLU A 32 -32.10 -22.76 10.19
C GLU A 32 -31.69 -23.58 8.96
N ASP A 33 -31.56 -22.96 7.78
CA ASP A 33 -31.17 -23.65 6.54
C ASP A 33 -29.67 -23.96 6.52
N SER A 34 -28.86 -23.07 7.09
CA SER A 34 -27.41 -23.19 7.21
C SER A 34 -26.84 -22.01 8.00
N LYS A 35 -26.33 -22.27 9.21
CA LYS A 35 -25.66 -21.28 10.06
C LYS A 35 -24.55 -20.51 9.36
N GLU A 36 -23.62 -21.22 8.73
CA GLU A 36 -22.47 -20.63 8.01
C GLU A 36 -22.92 -19.73 6.83
N ALA A 37 -23.77 -20.25 5.94
CA ALA A 37 -24.33 -19.47 4.83
C ALA A 37 -25.15 -18.27 5.30
N TYR A 38 -25.86 -18.38 6.42
CA TYR A 38 -26.58 -17.25 7.02
C TYR A 38 -25.64 -16.17 7.53
N ALA A 39 -24.58 -16.54 8.27
CA ALA A 39 -23.55 -15.59 8.71
C ALA A 39 -22.94 -14.84 7.52
N LYS A 40 -22.60 -15.56 6.45
CA LYS A 40 -22.07 -14.97 5.20
C LYS A 40 -23.08 -14.06 4.51
N ALA A 41 -24.36 -14.48 4.43
CA ALA A 41 -25.41 -13.67 3.84
C ALA A 41 -25.69 -12.39 4.64
N GLN A 42 -25.74 -12.44 5.97
CA GLN A 42 -25.96 -11.27 6.81
C GLN A 42 -24.78 -10.30 6.77
N PHE A 43 -23.54 -10.81 6.75
CA PHE A 43 -22.36 -9.97 6.55
C PHE A 43 -22.41 -9.24 5.20
N ASN A 44 -22.65 -9.96 4.10
CA ASN A 44 -22.72 -9.35 2.78
C ASN A 44 -23.94 -8.41 2.61
N LEU A 45 -25.06 -8.73 3.25
CA LEU A 45 -26.22 -7.83 3.32
C LEU A 45 -25.84 -6.52 4.02
N GLY A 46 -25.08 -6.58 5.10
CA GLY A 46 -24.57 -5.39 5.77
C GLY A 46 -23.74 -4.51 4.84
N ILE A 47 -22.83 -5.11 4.07
CA ILE A 47 -22.02 -4.40 3.06
C ILE A 47 -22.91 -3.71 2.02
N ALA A 48 -23.85 -4.46 1.43
CA ALA A 48 -24.75 -3.94 0.39
C ALA A 48 -25.60 -2.76 0.90
N LEU A 49 -26.09 -2.85 2.15
CA LEU A 49 -26.87 -1.79 2.78
C LEU A 49 -26.01 -0.55 3.07
N THR A 50 -24.76 -0.72 3.52
CA THR A 50 -23.83 0.40 3.68
C THR A 50 -23.57 1.10 2.33
N GLN A 51 -23.40 0.34 1.24
CA GLN A 51 -23.21 0.92 -0.10
C GLN A 51 -24.43 1.72 -0.58
N LYS A 52 -25.64 1.33 -0.18
CA LYS A 52 -26.89 2.06 -0.44
C LYS A 52 -27.09 3.28 0.48
N GLY A 53 -26.22 3.46 1.48
CA GLY A 53 -26.36 4.50 2.51
C GLY A 53 -27.35 4.14 3.62
N ASP A 54 -27.84 2.91 3.68
CA ASP A 54 -28.68 2.41 4.78
C ASP A 54 -27.81 1.86 5.92
N THR A 55 -27.20 2.78 6.67
CA THR A 55 -26.33 2.44 7.80
C THR A 55 -27.08 1.68 8.91
N ASP A 56 -28.36 1.97 9.14
CA ASP A 56 -29.17 1.30 10.18
C ASP A 56 -29.51 -0.15 9.81
N GLY A 57 -29.88 -0.37 8.55
CA GLY A 57 -30.03 -1.71 7.99
C GLY A 57 -28.73 -2.50 8.07
N ALA A 58 -27.60 -1.87 7.75
CA ALA A 58 -26.27 -2.50 7.84
C ALA A 58 -25.92 -2.93 9.27
N ILE A 59 -26.08 -2.03 10.24
CA ILE A 59 -25.89 -2.34 11.68
C ILE A 59 -26.73 -3.54 12.09
N THR A 60 -28.01 -3.56 11.70
CA THR A 60 -28.93 -4.67 12.01
C THR A 60 -28.46 -5.98 11.40
N ALA A 61 -27.96 -5.96 10.16
CA ALA A 61 -27.44 -7.14 9.48
C ALA A 61 -26.17 -7.67 10.16
N TYR A 62 -25.20 -6.80 10.48
CA TYR A 62 -23.97 -7.20 11.17
C TYR A 62 -24.23 -7.77 12.56
N GLN A 63 -25.19 -7.21 13.33
CA GLN A 63 -25.57 -7.73 14.65
C GLN A 63 -26.19 -9.13 14.62
N LYS A 64 -26.72 -9.57 13.47
CA LYS A 64 -27.29 -10.93 13.30
C LYS A 64 -26.23 -12.00 13.12
N VAL A 65 -25.00 -11.64 12.77
CA VAL A 65 -23.89 -12.60 12.63
C VAL A 65 -23.45 -13.05 14.01
N ARG A 66 -23.43 -14.37 14.24
CA ARG A 66 -23.03 -14.95 15.54
C ARG A 66 -21.69 -15.68 15.43
N GLN A 67 -20.90 -15.59 16.50
CA GLN A 67 -19.56 -16.19 16.55
C GLN A 67 -19.59 -17.72 16.39
N GLU A 68 -20.62 -18.38 16.92
CA GLU A 68 -20.81 -19.82 16.79
C GLU A 68 -21.27 -20.29 15.40
N ASP A 69 -21.77 -19.37 14.57
CA ASP A 69 -22.21 -19.69 13.20
C ASP A 69 -21.05 -19.60 12.21
N SER A 70 -20.19 -18.59 12.36
CA SER A 70 -18.87 -18.53 11.76
C SER A 70 -17.99 -17.49 12.44
N LYS A 71 -16.80 -17.90 12.86
CA LYS A 71 -15.81 -17.04 13.53
C LYS A 71 -15.24 -15.95 12.62
N GLU A 72 -15.03 -16.28 11.34
CA GLU A 72 -14.44 -15.36 10.36
C GLU A 72 -15.46 -14.26 10.00
N GLU A 73 -16.66 -14.64 9.55
CA GLU A 73 -17.74 -13.70 9.25
C GLU A 73 -18.13 -12.87 10.47
N TYR A 74 -18.16 -13.45 11.68
CA TYR A 74 -18.39 -12.70 12.91
C TYR A 74 -17.32 -11.63 13.12
N SER A 75 -16.04 -11.98 12.98
CA SER A 75 -14.94 -11.02 13.15
C SER A 75 -15.04 -9.89 12.12
N LYS A 76 -15.34 -10.22 10.86
CA LYS A 76 -15.59 -9.23 9.79
C LYS A 76 -16.78 -8.33 10.13
N ALA A 77 -17.89 -8.91 10.59
CA ALA A 77 -19.11 -8.19 10.94
C ALA A 77 -18.90 -7.28 12.16
N GLN A 78 -18.13 -7.67 13.17
CA GLN A 78 -17.84 -6.83 14.33
C GLN A 78 -16.96 -5.62 13.98
N VAL A 79 -15.94 -5.79 13.11
CA VAL A 79 -15.16 -4.65 12.59
C VAL A 79 -16.06 -3.68 11.84
N ASN A 80 -16.90 -4.19 10.95
CA ASN A 80 -17.81 -3.35 10.15
C ASN A 80 -18.92 -2.70 10.97
N LEU A 81 -19.43 -3.40 11.97
CA LEU A 81 -20.36 -2.85 12.94
C LEU A 81 -19.73 -1.67 13.69
N GLY A 82 -18.47 -1.80 14.11
CA GLY A 82 -17.75 -0.71 14.77
C GLY A 82 -17.65 0.53 13.89
N LEU A 83 -17.24 0.36 12.63
CA LEU A 83 -17.13 1.46 11.66
C LEU A 83 -18.48 2.13 11.38
N ALA A 84 -19.55 1.34 11.20
CA ALA A 84 -20.90 1.85 10.99
C ALA A 84 -21.42 2.63 12.20
N LEU A 85 -21.09 2.20 13.42
CA LEU A 85 -21.44 2.91 14.65
C LEU A 85 -20.66 4.21 14.79
N GLU A 86 -19.37 4.25 14.44
CA GLU A 86 -18.58 5.50 14.37
C GLU A 86 -19.17 6.49 13.37
N GLN A 87 -19.63 6.01 12.20
CA GLN A 87 -20.32 6.85 11.21
C GLN A 87 -21.59 7.49 11.80
N LYS A 88 -22.27 6.81 12.73
CA LYS A 88 -23.43 7.35 13.45
C LYS A 88 -23.06 8.18 14.69
N GLY A 89 -21.77 8.30 15.01
CA GLY A 89 -21.29 8.97 16.22
C GLY A 89 -21.42 8.15 17.50
N ASP A 90 -21.76 6.85 17.42
CA ASP A 90 -21.80 5.93 18.57
C ASP A 90 -20.42 5.29 18.81
N THR A 91 -19.50 6.09 19.35
CA THR A 91 -18.13 5.64 19.67
C THR A 91 -18.10 4.53 20.73
N GLU A 92 -19.04 4.50 21.70
CA GLU A 92 -19.08 3.46 22.74
C GLU A 92 -19.52 2.11 22.16
N GLY A 93 -20.54 2.12 21.29
CA GLY A 93 -20.96 0.95 20.54
C GLY A 93 -19.82 0.41 19.67
N ALA A 94 -19.07 1.31 19.03
CA ALA A 94 -17.91 0.93 18.21
C ALA A 94 -16.80 0.25 19.02
N ILE A 95 -16.40 0.86 20.15
CA ILE A 95 -15.44 0.27 21.09
C ILE A 95 -15.89 -1.15 21.51
N THR A 96 -17.17 -1.30 21.84
CA THR A 96 -17.74 -2.59 22.24
C THR A 96 -17.67 -3.62 21.11
N ALA A 97 -17.94 -3.21 19.86
CA ALA A 97 -17.86 -4.09 18.70
C ALA A 97 -16.41 -4.53 18.42
N TYR A 98 -15.45 -3.60 18.41
CA TYR A 98 -14.04 -3.93 18.18
C TYR A 98 -13.46 -4.86 19.27
N GLN A 99 -13.87 -4.69 20.53
CA GLN A 99 -13.44 -5.56 21.64
C GLN A 99 -13.93 -7.01 21.52
N LYS A 100 -14.98 -7.28 20.73
CA LYS A 100 -15.52 -8.63 20.53
C LYS A 100 -14.69 -9.49 19.58
N VAL A 101 -13.82 -8.88 18.77
CA VAL A 101 -12.94 -9.62 17.85
C VAL A 101 -11.82 -10.28 18.65
N ARG A 102 -11.60 -11.58 18.44
CA ARG A 102 -10.64 -12.37 19.20
C ARG A 102 -9.42 -12.77 18.37
N GLN A 103 -8.24 -12.72 18.98
CA GLN A 103 -6.99 -13.03 18.30
C GLN A 103 -6.95 -14.49 17.81
N GLU A 104 -7.51 -15.42 18.58
CA GLU A 104 -7.56 -16.84 18.26
C GLU A 104 -8.52 -17.20 17.14
N ASP A 105 -9.47 -16.31 16.80
CA ASP A 105 -10.43 -16.55 15.73
C ASP A 105 -9.85 -16.12 14.37
N PHE A 106 -9.30 -14.91 14.29
CA PHE A 106 -8.68 -14.41 13.07
C PHE A 106 -7.65 -13.30 13.37
N PRO A 107 -6.34 -13.63 13.46
CA PRO A 107 -5.31 -12.67 13.89
C PRO A 107 -5.21 -11.37 13.08
N GLU A 108 -5.46 -11.42 11.77
CA GLU A 108 -5.42 -10.23 10.91
C GLU A 108 -6.58 -9.27 11.21
N LEU A 109 -7.81 -9.79 11.33
CA LEU A 109 -8.99 -9.00 11.69
C LEU A 109 -8.91 -8.50 13.13
N TYR A 110 -8.29 -9.28 14.02
CA TYR A 110 -7.97 -8.82 15.37
C TYR A 110 -7.06 -7.60 15.33
N ALA A 111 -5.98 -7.62 14.55
CA ALA A 111 -5.10 -6.45 14.41
C ALA A 111 -5.84 -5.23 13.85
N ILE A 112 -6.73 -5.41 12.85
CA ILE A 112 -7.60 -4.34 12.32
C ILE A 112 -8.54 -3.79 13.40
N ALA A 113 -9.21 -4.67 14.14
CA ALA A 113 -10.12 -4.27 15.21
C ALA A 113 -9.38 -3.53 16.35
N GLN A 114 -8.19 -3.99 16.73
CA GLN A 114 -7.38 -3.35 17.76
C GLN A 114 -6.85 -1.98 17.31
N PHE A 115 -6.51 -1.82 16.02
CA PHE A 115 -6.13 -0.52 15.48
C PHE A 115 -7.29 0.47 15.56
N ASN A 116 -8.49 0.10 15.08
CA ASN A 116 -9.67 0.96 15.14
C ASN A 116 -10.12 1.24 16.58
N LEU A 117 -10.03 0.23 17.46
CA LEU A 117 -10.24 0.42 18.90
C LEU A 117 -9.30 1.48 19.48
N GLY A 118 -8.02 1.46 19.10
CA GLY A 118 -7.04 2.47 19.50
C GLY A 118 -7.41 3.88 19.05
N LEU A 119 -7.90 4.03 17.81
CA LEU A 119 -8.38 5.31 17.30
C LEU A 119 -9.65 5.81 18.03
N ALA A 120 -10.63 4.93 18.23
CA ALA A 120 -11.86 5.25 18.95
C ALA A 120 -11.59 5.68 20.41
N LEU A 121 -10.69 4.97 21.10
CA LEU A 121 -10.26 5.31 22.46
C LEU A 121 -9.48 6.63 22.50
N THR A 122 -8.68 6.91 21.46
CA THR A 122 -8.01 8.21 21.31
C THR A 122 -9.01 9.35 21.19
N GLN A 123 -10.10 9.17 20.44
CA GLN A 123 -11.18 10.16 20.33
C GLN A 123 -11.90 10.38 21.67
N LYS A 124 -12.00 9.34 22.50
CA LYS A 124 -12.56 9.38 23.85
C LYS A 124 -11.63 9.99 24.90
N GLY A 125 -10.36 10.21 24.57
CA GLY A 125 -9.34 10.68 25.52
C GLY A 125 -8.77 9.60 26.45
N ASP A 126 -9.04 8.32 26.17
CA ASP A 126 -8.52 7.18 26.95
C ASP A 126 -7.17 6.71 26.37
N ALA A 127 -6.12 7.51 26.63
CA ALA A 127 -4.79 7.30 26.07
C ALA A 127 -4.18 5.94 26.46
N ASP A 128 -4.35 5.52 27.71
CA ASP A 128 -3.77 4.27 28.23
C ASP A 128 -4.33 3.05 27.52
N ARG A 129 -5.65 2.96 27.36
CA ARG A 129 -6.27 1.85 26.63
C ARG A 129 -6.02 1.97 25.12
N ALA A 130 -5.95 3.18 24.58
CA ALA A 130 -5.61 3.39 23.18
C ALA A 130 -4.22 2.84 22.85
N ILE A 131 -3.20 3.15 23.65
CA ILE A 131 -1.83 2.64 23.48
C ILE A 131 -1.83 1.10 23.52
N GLN A 132 -2.51 0.49 24.50
CA GLN A 132 -2.59 -0.97 24.59
C GLN A 132 -3.23 -1.63 23.36
N ALA A 133 -4.28 -1.02 22.79
CA ALA A 133 -4.92 -1.51 21.58
C ALA A 133 -4.00 -1.33 20.36
N LEU A 134 -3.35 -0.16 20.21
CA LEU A 134 -2.42 0.11 19.12
C LEU A 134 -1.21 -0.86 19.14
N GLU A 135 -0.65 -1.16 20.32
CA GLU A 135 0.43 -2.14 20.46
C GLU A 135 0.06 -3.51 19.86
N LYS A 136 -1.19 -3.95 20.09
CA LYS A 136 -1.72 -5.22 19.59
C LYS A 136 -1.99 -5.24 18.08
N SER A 137 -1.88 -4.09 17.41
CA SER A 137 -2.10 -3.96 15.96
C SER A 137 -0.81 -3.79 15.15
N LYS A 138 0.34 -3.61 15.82
CA LYS A 138 1.64 -3.34 15.17
C LYS A 138 2.11 -4.44 14.22
N ASN A 139 1.62 -5.68 14.35
CA ASN A 139 1.95 -6.75 13.42
C ASN A 139 1.43 -6.48 11.98
N LEU A 140 0.42 -5.63 11.84
CA LEU A 140 -0.15 -5.23 10.55
C LEU A 140 0.00 -3.73 10.27
N PHE A 141 -0.18 -2.89 11.28
CA PHE A 141 -0.16 -1.43 11.19
C PHE A 141 1.03 -0.84 11.95
N TYR A 142 2.24 -1.38 11.75
CA TYR A 142 3.41 -0.98 12.54
C TYR A 142 3.64 0.53 12.54
N TYR A 143 3.70 1.13 11.36
CA TYR A 143 3.97 2.55 11.19
C TYR A 143 2.87 3.42 11.82
N GLU A 144 1.60 3.18 11.46
CA GLU A 144 0.48 3.99 11.93
C GLU A 144 0.29 3.85 13.44
N ALA A 145 0.37 2.62 13.97
CA ALA A 145 0.22 2.37 15.39
C ALA A 145 1.37 2.97 16.19
N LYS A 146 2.62 2.80 15.74
CA LYS A 146 3.78 3.34 16.43
C LYS A 146 3.78 4.86 16.44
N ALA A 147 3.42 5.51 15.33
CA ALA A 147 3.33 6.96 15.27
C ALA A 147 2.30 7.48 16.30
N MET A 148 1.11 6.89 16.33
CA MET A 148 0.07 7.28 17.27
C MET A 148 0.47 7.00 18.73
N ILE A 149 1.11 5.87 19.02
CA ILE A 149 1.63 5.55 20.35
C ILE A 149 2.63 6.60 20.81
N GLN A 150 3.60 6.97 19.97
CA GLN A 150 4.59 7.99 20.32
C GLN A 150 3.94 9.33 20.62
N VAL A 151 2.89 9.72 19.87
CA VAL A 151 2.11 10.94 20.15
C VAL A 151 1.39 10.84 21.49
N LEU A 152 0.68 9.73 21.74
CA LEU A 152 -0.13 9.54 22.96
C LEU A 152 0.73 9.46 24.23
N ASP A 153 1.82 8.69 24.19
CA ASP A 153 2.76 8.46 25.30
C ASP A 153 3.65 9.68 25.58
N SER A 154 3.69 10.66 24.66
CA SER A 154 4.45 11.89 24.88
C SER A 154 3.85 12.72 26.03
N LYS A 155 4.72 13.45 26.73
CA LYS A 155 4.34 14.43 27.77
C LYS A 155 3.96 15.81 27.20
N LEU A 156 3.77 15.90 25.89
CA LEU A 156 3.42 17.14 25.20
C LEU A 156 1.96 17.53 25.51
N THR A 157 1.65 18.81 25.34
CA THR A 157 0.29 19.33 25.50
C THR A 157 -0.67 18.80 24.42
N ASP A 158 -1.98 18.83 24.71
CA ASP A 158 -3.00 18.38 23.75
C ASP A 158 -3.00 19.16 22.42
N PRO A 159 -2.77 20.49 22.37
CA PRO A 159 -2.60 21.23 21.11
C PRO A 159 -1.45 20.67 20.27
N ALA A 160 -0.26 20.46 20.85
CA ALA A 160 0.88 19.86 20.17
C ALA A 160 0.56 18.44 19.66
N LYS A 161 -0.10 17.61 20.48
CA LYS A 161 -0.57 16.28 20.08
C LYS A 161 -1.58 16.35 18.92
N SER A 162 -2.41 17.38 18.86
CA SER A 162 -3.39 17.58 17.79
C SER A 162 -2.71 17.83 16.45
N HIS A 163 -1.67 18.67 16.41
CA HIS A 163 -0.90 18.92 15.19
C HIS A 163 -0.30 17.62 14.63
N PHE A 164 0.27 16.76 15.47
CA PHE A 164 0.76 15.45 15.02
C PHE A 164 -0.33 14.55 14.44
N LYS A 165 -1.51 14.53 15.06
CA LYS A 165 -2.67 13.77 14.56
C LYS A 165 -3.12 14.29 13.19
N ASN A 166 -3.15 15.62 13.01
CA ASN A 166 -3.49 16.25 11.72
C ASN A 166 -2.46 15.89 10.64
N ILE A 167 -1.16 15.98 10.95
CA ILE A 167 -0.09 15.59 10.02
C ILE A 167 -0.23 14.11 9.62
N LEU A 168 -0.47 13.22 10.58
CA LEU A 168 -0.72 11.80 10.31
C LEU A 168 -1.92 11.58 9.38
N ASP A 169 -3.00 12.33 9.59
CA ASP A 169 -4.20 12.27 8.75
C ASP A 169 -3.95 12.77 7.33
N PHE A 170 -3.17 13.84 7.17
CA PHE A 170 -2.77 14.35 5.85
C PHE A 170 -1.84 13.38 5.12
N ILE A 171 -0.87 12.78 5.81
CA ILE A 171 0.00 11.73 5.24
C ILE A 171 -0.84 10.52 4.82
N ARG A 172 -1.81 10.11 5.64
CA ARG A 172 -2.73 9.03 5.30
C ARG A 172 -3.49 9.35 4.00
N LYS A 173 -4.00 10.58 3.84
CA LYS A 173 -4.67 11.04 2.61
C LYS A 173 -3.71 11.03 1.42
N LEU A 174 -2.48 11.53 1.58
CA LEU A 174 -1.45 11.51 0.55
C LEU A 174 -1.14 10.10 0.08
N LEU A 175 -0.87 9.17 1.01
CA LEU A 175 -0.64 7.76 0.67
C LEU A 175 -1.83 7.16 -0.09
N GLY A 176 -3.06 7.53 0.28
CA GLY A 176 -4.27 7.12 -0.42
C GLY A 176 -4.36 7.61 -1.88
N LEU A 177 -3.90 8.83 -2.15
CA LEU A 177 -3.83 9.42 -3.51
C LEU A 177 -2.67 8.84 -4.33
N LEU A 178 -1.50 8.68 -3.71
CA LEU A 178 -0.29 8.18 -4.37
C LEU A 178 -0.37 6.68 -4.67
N GLN A 179 -1.21 5.92 -3.95
CA GLN A 179 -1.37 4.49 -4.17
C GLN A 179 -1.85 4.22 -5.60
N ILE A 180 -1.12 3.35 -6.30
CA ILE A 180 -1.49 2.92 -7.64
C ILE A 180 -2.50 1.77 -7.48
N LYS A 181 -3.77 2.09 -7.73
CA LYS A 181 -4.89 1.14 -7.66
C LYS A 181 -5.26 0.71 -9.08
N GLY A 182 -4.88 -0.51 -9.49
CA GLY A 182 -5.10 -0.97 -10.86
C GLY A 182 -6.14 -2.08 -11.00
N GLU A 183 -7.12 -1.83 -11.85
CA GLU A 183 -7.92 -2.86 -12.52
C GLU A 183 -7.26 -3.27 -13.84
N ALA A 184 -7.66 -4.42 -14.39
CA ALA A 184 -7.06 -4.99 -15.61
C ALA A 184 -7.18 -4.08 -16.87
N THR A 185 -8.00 -3.02 -16.80
CA THR A 185 -8.26 -2.06 -17.89
C THR A 185 -7.65 -0.68 -17.65
N SER A 186 -6.98 -0.44 -16.52
CA SER A 186 -6.33 0.85 -16.22
C SER A 186 -5.06 1.08 -17.04
N GLU A 187 -4.79 2.33 -17.38
CA GLU A 187 -3.57 2.81 -18.02
C GLU A 187 -2.31 2.55 -17.17
N GLU A 188 -2.46 2.29 -15.87
CA GLU A 188 -1.39 2.00 -14.90
C GLU A 188 -1.47 0.56 -14.35
N SER A 189 -2.05 -0.35 -15.13
CA SER A 189 -2.28 -1.77 -14.77
C SER A 189 -1.02 -2.63 -14.62
N LYS A 190 0.16 -2.05 -14.88
CA LYS A 190 1.46 -2.71 -14.78
C LYS A 190 2.57 -1.69 -14.56
N VAL A 191 3.68 -2.17 -13.98
CA VAL A 191 4.92 -1.42 -13.74
C VAL A 191 6.12 -2.34 -13.98
N ALA A 192 7.29 -1.77 -14.21
CA ALA A 192 8.53 -2.53 -14.41
C ALA A 192 9.45 -2.48 -13.18
N HIS A 193 10.06 -3.62 -12.86
CA HIS A 193 11.22 -3.69 -11.98
C HIS A 193 12.48 -3.94 -12.81
N TYR A 194 13.41 -2.98 -12.79
CA TYR A 194 14.69 -3.09 -13.47
C TYR A 194 15.71 -3.85 -12.62
N THR A 195 16.33 -4.86 -13.19
CA THR A 195 17.31 -5.69 -12.49
C THR A 195 18.36 -6.25 -13.43
N ARG A 196 19.24 -7.11 -12.91
CA ARG A 196 20.29 -7.79 -13.69
C ARG A 196 19.83 -9.20 -14.10
N PRO A 197 20.26 -9.74 -15.24
CA PRO A 197 19.96 -11.09 -15.69
C PRO A 197 20.13 -12.16 -14.60
N GLY A 198 21.23 -12.15 -13.84
CA GLY A 198 21.48 -13.13 -12.79
C GLY A 198 20.45 -13.06 -11.65
N ILE A 199 20.03 -11.85 -11.27
CA ILE A 199 18.98 -11.66 -10.26
C ILE A 199 17.62 -12.08 -10.79
N ALA A 200 17.28 -11.69 -12.02
CA ALA A 200 16.05 -12.12 -12.69
C ALA A 200 15.98 -13.65 -12.81
N TRP A 201 17.11 -14.31 -13.12
CA TRP A 201 17.21 -15.76 -13.12
C TRP A 201 16.88 -16.34 -11.76
N ASN A 202 17.48 -15.83 -10.68
CA ASN A 202 17.25 -16.34 -9.33
C ASN A 202 15.80 -16.22 -8.87
N VAL A 203 15.08 -15.16 -9.25
CA VAL A 203 13.67 -14.95 -8.84
C VAL A 203 12.65 -15.64 -9.74
N LEU A 204 13.05 -16.11 -10.93
CA LEU A 204 12.15 -16.77 -11.89
C LEU A 204 12.42 -18.27 -12.04
N ASN A 205 13.65 -18.71 -11.81
CA ASN A 205 14.05 -20.09 -12.09
C ASN A 205 13.47 -21.05 -11.05
N ASN A 206 12.65 -21.96 -11.55
CA ASN A 206 12.07 -23.07 -10.79
C ASN A 206 12.37 -24.44 -11.41
N LEU A 207 13.40 -24.54 -12.25
CA LEU A 207 13.85 -25.81 -12.83
C LEU A 207 14.37 -26.76 -11.73
N ASP A 208 14.31 -28.06 -12.00
CA ASP A 208 14.80 -29.13 -11.11
C ASP A 208 14.22 -29.10 -9.69
N ASN A 209 12.98 -28.62 -9.54
CA ASN A 209 12.32 -28.40 -8.25
C ASN A 209 13.05 -27.41 -7.31
N ALA A 210 13.98 -26.61 -7.83
CA ALA A 210 14.56 -25.52 -7.08
C ALA A 210 13.46 -24.49 -6.77
N LYS A 211 13.35 -24.07 -5.50
CA LYS A 211 12.48 -22.94 -5.14
C LYS A 211 13.12 -21.65 -5.64
N PRO A 212 12.43 -20.82 -6.43
CA PRO A 212 12.96 -19.52 -6.83
C PRO A 212 13.22 -18.67 -5.58
N SER A 213 14.19 -17.76 -5.68
CA SER A 213 14.40 -16.75 -4.65
C SER A 213 13.19 -15.83 -4.56
N HIS A 214 12.82 -15.45 -3.34
CA HIS A 214 11.79 -14.44 -3.14
C HIS A 214 12.24 -13.08 -3.68
N PHE A 215 11.29 -12.31 -4.20
CA PHE A 215 11.49 -10.88 -4.43
C PHE A 215 11.80 -10.19 -3.11
N ARG A 216 12.61 -9.14 -3.10
CA ARG A 216 13.12 -8.52 -1.86
C ARG A 216 12.83 -7.04 -1.82
N LEU A 217 12.53 -6.53 -0.63
CA LEU A 217 12.68 -5.12 -0.30
C LEU A 217 13.97 -4.98 0.51
N ASN A 218 14.84 -4.07 0.10
CA ASN A 218 16.16 -3.88 0.72
C ASN A 218 16.14 -2.66 1.62
N THR A 219 17.03 -2.65 2.61
CA THR A 219 17.23 -1.46 3.46
C THR A 219 17.61 -0.24 2.63
N ILE A 220 17.05 0.91 2.97
CA ILE A 220 17.35 2.19 2.31
C ILE A 220 18.79 2.67 2.59
N LYS A 221 19.49 2.13 3.58
CA LYS A 221 20.85 2.59 3.94
C LYS A 221 21.91 2.39 2.84
N ASN A 222 21.58 1.64 1.79
CA ASN A 222 22.46 1.35 0.66
C ASN A 222 22.01 2.03 -0.64
N VAL A 223 21.21 3.10 -0.58
CA VAL A 223 20.84 3.87 -1.78
C VAL A 223 22.01 4.67 -2.34
N ASN A 224 22.00 4.88 -3.66
CA ASN A 224 23.10 5.55 -4.37
C ASN A 224 23.03 7.08 -4.29
N ASP A 225 21.84 7.65 -4.05
CA ASP A 225 21.63 9.09 -3.96
C ASP A 225 21.75 9.55 -2.50
N PRO A 226 22.77 10.36 -2.14
CA PRO A 226 22.93 10.86 -0.78
C PRO A 226 21.85 11.89 -0.39
N MET A 227 21.10 12.46 -1.34
CA MET A 227 19.97 13.36 -1.07
C MET A 227 18.64 12.62 -0.91
N GLU A 228 18.63 11.31 -1.15
CA GLU A 228 17.44 10.50 -1.00
C GLU A 228 16.95 10.51 0.45
N GLY A 229 15.71 10.95 0.65
CA GLY A 229 15.17 11.17 1.98
C GLY A 229 15.47 12.53 2.62
N LEU A 230 16.08 13.47 1.90
CA LEU A 230 16.34 14.82 2.42
C LEU A 230 15.50 15.90 1.72
N VAL A 231 15.05 15.64 0.49
CA VAL A 231 14.35 16.61 -0.38
C VAL A 231 13.13 17.23 0.32
N PHE A 232 12.31 16.42 0.98
CA PHE A 232 11.13 16.94 1.68
C PHE A 232 11.50 17.82 2.88
N TYR A 233 12.52 17.43 3.65
CA TYR A 233 13.01 18.25 4.76
C TYR A 233 13.66 19.54 4.27
N GLN A 234 14.36 19.52 3.14
CA GLN A 234 14.87 20.73 2.50
C GLN A 234 13.74 21.66 2.09
N TYR A 235 12.67 21.13 1.50
CA TYR A 235 11.47 21.91 1.17
C TYR A 235 10.85 22.56 2.42
N LEU A 236 10.64 21.80 3.49
CA LEU A 236 10.12 22.34 4.75
C LEU A 236 11.06 23.39 5.36
N ARG A 237 12.37 23.16 5.30
CA ARG A 237 13.39 24.09 5.83
C ARG A 237 13.45 25.39 5.03
N ASN A 238 13.43 25.33 3.70
CA ASN A 238 13.46 26.49 2.81
C ASN A 238 12.22 27.39 3.01
N GLN A 239 11.17 26.85 3.61
CA GLN A 239 9.92 27.53 3.95
C GLN A 239 9.84 27.92 5.44
N ASP A 240 10.96 27.89 6.16
CA ASP A 240 11.06 28.22 7.60
C ASP A 240 10.13 27.38 8.50
N CYS A 241 9.82 26.13 8.11
CA CYS A 241 8.93 25.25 8.87
C CYS A 241 9.67 24.31 9.81
N ILE A 242 10.97 24.08 9.59
CA ILE A 242 11.81 23.24 10.46
C ILE A 242 13.20 23.83 10.67
N ASN A 243 13.81 23.53 11.82
CA ASN A 243 15.20 23.92 12.13
C ASN A 243 16.22 22.85 11.68
N THR A 244 17.51 23.19 11.71
CA THR A 244 18.61 22.31 11.27
C THR A 244 18.76 21.04 12.14
N GLU A 245 18.22 21.01 13.36
CA GLU A 245 18.39 19.90 14.31
C GLU A 245 17.61 18.65 13.89
N ILE A 246 16.44 18.83 13.25
CA ILE A 246 15.66 17.72 12.66
C ILE A 246 16.51 16.97 11.62
N TYR A 247 17.30 17.71 10.85
CA TYR A 247 18.16 17.20 9.79
C TYR A 247 19.26 16.26 10.31
N GLN A 248 19.71 16.46 11.56
CA GLN A 248 20.78 15.67 12.18
C GLN A 248 20.27 14.40 12.90
N GLN A 249 18.97 14.30 13.16
CA GLN A 249 18.38 13.14 13.83
C GLN A 249 17.98 12.01 12.86
N LEU A 250 18.05 12.25 11.55
CA LEU A 250 17.63 11.29 10.54
C LEU A 250 18.43 9.97 10.55
N ASP A 251 19.66 10.00 11.05
CA ASP A 251 20.53 8.82 11.16
C ASP A 251 20.31 7.98 12.45
N ASN A 252 19.56 8.50 13.42
CA ASN A 252 19.44 7.91 14.77
C ASN A 252 18.19 7.02 14.96
N PHE A 253 17.40 6.79 13.92
CA PHE A 253 16.21 5.93 14.06
C PHE A 253 16.59 4.46 14.30
N GLN A 254 15.95 3.85 15.31
CA GLN A 254 16.05 2.42 15.59
C GLN A 254 15.26 1.58 14.57
N GLU A 255 14.40 2.24 13.79
CA GLU A 255 13.49 1.64 12.84
C GLU A 255 14.14 1.44 11.48
N SER A 256 13.72 0.39 10.78
CA SER A 256 14.25 0.05 9.46
C SER A 256 13.19 0.27 8.39
N VAL A 257 13.60 0.98 7.34
CA VAL A 257 12.82 1.12 6.11
C VAL A 257 13.38 0.21 5.04
N PHE A 258 12.49 -0.60 4.50
CA PHE A 258 12.76 -1.46 3.37
C PHE A 258 11.97 -0.97 2.18
N ILE A 259 12.63 -0.79 1.04
CA ILE A 259 11.99 -0.37 -0.20
C ILE A 259 12.27 -1.35 -1.32
N SER A 260 11.37 -1.35 -2.30
CA SER A 260 11.68 -1.86 -3.63
C SER A 260 11.07 -0.94 -4.68
N CYS A 261 11.81 -0.76 -5.76
CA CYS A 261 11.57 0.27 -6.76
C CYS A 261 11.02 -0.32 -8.05
N PHE A 262 10.08 0.40 -8.63
CA PHE A 262 9.42 0.09 -9.88
C PHE A 262 9.30 1.36 -10.70
N THR A 263 8.83 1.26 -11.94
CA THR A 263 8.62 2.43 -12.78
C THR A 263 7.57 2.15 -13.84
N PHE A 264 6.87 3.22 -14.25
CA PHE A 264 5.94 3.18 -15.37
C PHE A 264 6.64 2.98 -16.73
N ASN A 265 7.95 3.17 -16.79
CA ASN A 265 8.74 2.97 -18.00
C ASN A 265 9.03 1.47 -18.20
N HIS A 266 8.15 0.74 -18.89
CA HIS A 266 8.28 -0.72 -19.04
C HIS A 266 9.48 -1.18 -19.87
N ASP A 267 9.76 -0.45 -20.94
CA ASP A 267 10.82 -0.73 -21.91
C ASP A 267 11.65 0.55 -22.09
N SER A 268 12.50 0.88 -21.11
CA SER A 268 13.41 2.04 -21.08
C SER A 268 14.80 1.64 -20.59
N LEU A 269 15.30 0.49 -21.04
CA LEU A 269 16.59 -0.06 -20.60
C LEU A 269 17.80 0.82 -20.93
N ASN A 270 17.68 1.77 -21.86
CA ASN A 270 18.73 2.76 -22.13
C ASN A 270 18.88 3.75 -20.96
N GLN A 271 17.80 4.13 -20.29
CA GLN A 271 17.84 4.96 -19.08
C GLN A 271 18.47 4.18 -17.92
N PHE A 272 18.11 2.90 -17.78
CA PHE A 272 18.60 2.04 -16.70
C PHE A 272 19.87 1.25 -17.03
N ARG A 273 20.57 1.62 -18.12
CA ARG A 273 21.74 0.89 -18.65
C ARG A 273 22.93 0.81 -17.67
N LEU A 274 22.95 1.68 -16.66
CA LEU A 274 23.97 1.73 -15.61
C LEU A 274 23.58 0.98 -14.35
N TYR A 275 22.29 0.83 -14.06
CA TYR A 275 21.78 0.21 -12.83
C TYR A 275 21.71 -1.33 -12.94
N GLY A 276 21.58 -1.85 -14.17
CA GLY A 276 21.44 -3.28 -14.46
C GLY A 276 22.70 -3.99 -14.99
N LYS A 277 23.91 -3.49 -14.72
CA LYS A 277 25.15 -4.09 -15.25
C LYS A 277 25.40 -5.50 -14.72
N GLU A 278 25.53 -6.47 -15.61
CA GLU A 278 25.91 -7.84 -15.32
C GLU A 278 27.41 -7.95 -15.60
N GLN A 279 28.19 -8.36 -14.60
CA GLN A 279 29.66 -8.47 -14.72
C GLN A 279 30.35 -7.18 -15.24
N GLY A 280 29.78 -6.01 -14.94
CA GLY A 280 30.31 -4.71 -15.37
C GLY A 280 29.95 -4.29 -16.80
N LEU A 281 29.24 -5.14 -17.55
CA LEU A 281 28.78 -4.83 -18.91
C LEU A 281 27.64 -3.80 -18.90
N GLU A 282 27.74 -2.77 -19.74
CA GLU A 282 26.67 -1.78 -19.90
C GLU A 282 25.54 -2.33 -20.77
N ALA A 283 24.32 -1.82 -20.56
CA ALA A 283 23.15 -2.23 -21.34
C ALA A 283 22.96 -3.76 -21.34
N SER A 284 23.19 -4.40 -20.19
CA SER A 284 22.92 -5.81 -19.93
C SER A 284 21.78 -6.01 -18.92
N GLY A 285 21.05 -4.96 -18.55
CA GLY A 285 19.92 -5.05 -17.62
C GLY A 285 18.70 -5.73 -18.24
N VAL A 286 17.76 -6.12 -17.38
CA VAL A 286 16.46 -6.65 -17.76
C VAL A 286 15.35 -5.90 -17.04
N SER A 287 14.20 -5.79 -17.68
CA SER A 287 12.98 -5.21 -17.12
C SER A 287 11.96 -6.31 -16.89
N LEU A 288 11.51 -6.48 -15.65
CA LEU A 288 10.43 -7.39 -15.27
C LEU A 288 9.13 -6.58 -15.20
N VAL A 289 8.24 -6.73 -16.17
CA VAL A 289 6.94 -6.02 -16.19
C VAL A 289 5.92 -6.83 -15.41
N LEU A 290 5.47 -6.28 -14.29
CA LEU A 290 4.60 -6.94 -13.32
C LEU A 290 3.19 -6.36 -13.39
N LYS A 291 2.21 -7.26 -13.35
CA LYS A 291 0.79 -6.89 -13.28
C LYS A 291 0.44 -6.38 -11.89
N GLN A 292 -0.58 -5.53 -11.81
CA GLN A 292 -1.08 -5.01 -10.53
C GLN A 292 -1.50 -6.07 -9.51
N THR A 293 -1.81 -7.29 -9.97
CA THR A 293 -2.03 -8.44 -9.10
C THR A 293 -0.84 -8.80 -8.20
N PHE A 294 0.37 -8.33 -8.51
CA PHE A 294 1.56 -8.52 -7.66
C PHE A 294 1.53 -7.67 -6.38
N PHE A 295 0.78 -6.57 -6.38
CA PHE A 295 0.71 -5.60 -5.29
C PHE A 295 -0.61 -5.73 -4.53
N ASP A 296 -0.63 -5.14 -3.34
CA ASP A 296 -1.87 -5.01 -2.59
C ASP A 296 -2.72 -3.89 -3.19
N LYS A 297 -3.98 -4.23 -3.49
CA LYS A 297 -4.98 -3.27 -3.95
C LYS A 297 -5.43 -2.37 -2.80
N ASP A 298 -5.40 -2.88 -1.57
CA ASP A 298 -5.80 -2.15 -0.38
C ASP A 298 -4.59 -1.88 0.51
N SER A 299 -4.10 -0.63 0.46
CA SER A 299 -3.11 -0.18 1.45
C SER A 299 -3.67 -0.33 2.87
N ASN A 300 -2.78 -0.40 3.86
CA ASN A 300 -3.15 -0.33 5.27
C ASN A 300 -4.14 0.82 5.58
N VAL A 301 -3.98 1.96 4.89
CA VAL A 301 -4.90 3.10 4.92
C VAL A 301 -6.34 2.74 4.51
N ASN A 302 -6.52 1.89 3.49
CA ASN A 302 -7.82 1.43 3.04
C ASN A 302 -8.36 0.27 3.89
N ARG A 303 -7.48 -0.57 4.48
CA ARG A 303 -7.87 -1.66 5.41
C ARG A 303 -8.56 -1.10 6.67
N VAL A 304 -8.19 0.11 7.08
CA VAL A 304 -8.83 0.88 8.17
C VAL A 304 -10.17 1.48 7.73
N LYS A 305 -10.29 1.87 6.46
CA LYS A 305 -11.54 2.38 5.86
C LYS A 305 -12.29 1.28 5.11
N PHE A 306 -12.75 0.27 5.85
CA PHE A 306 -13.76 -0.62 5.31
C PHE A 306 -15.13 0.10 5.36
N ILE A 307 -15.43 0.83 4.27
CA ILE A 307 -16.77 1.26 3.85
C ILE A 307 -17.41 2.42 4.64
N ALA A 308 -16.77 3.58 4.66
CA ALA A 308 -17.46 4.86 4.89
C ALA A 308 -17.12 5.97 3.88
N SER A 309 -16.28 5.71 2.87
CA SER A 309 -15.85 6.75 1.91
C SER A 309 -15.75 6.33 0.44
N GLN A 310 -16.48 5.30 0.00
CA GLN A 310 -16.54 4.92 -1.42
C GLN A 310 -18.00 4.94 -1.89
N ALA A 311 -18.61 6.12 -1.83
CA ALA A 311 -19.90 6.42 -2.46
C ALA A 311 -19.77 6.68 -3.97
N THR A 312 -18.57 6.54 -4.55
CA THR A 312 -18.32 6.75 -5.98
C THR A 312 -17.14 5.88 -6.44
N ASN A 313 -17.33 4.57 -6.59
CA ASN A 313 -16.73 3.76 -7.66
C ASN A 313 -17.03 2.27 -7.45
N THR A 314 -17.80 1.73 -8.39
CA THR A 314 -18.13 0.32 -8.58
C THR A 314 -16.88 -0.49 -8.95
N SER A 315 -16.24 -1.14 -7.97
CA SER A 315 -15.40 -2.36 -8.16
C SER A 315 -14.79 -2.97 -6.87
N ILE A 316 -15.07 -2.41 -5.68
CA ILE A 316 -14.26 -2.63 -4.46
C ILE A 316 -14.78 -3.78 -3.57
N LEU A 317 -15.40 -4.80 -4.18
CA LEU A 317 -15.95 -5.96 -3.42
C LEU A 317 -14.95 -7.12 -3.23
N ASN A 318 -13.67 -6.92 -3.54
CA ASN A 318 -12.70 -8.01 -3.64
C ASN A 318 -11.39 -7.77 -2.88
N THR A 319 -11.37 -7.65 -1.54
CA THR A 319 -10.13 -7.84 -0.74
C THR A 319 -10.35 -7.94 0.78
N ILE A 320 -11.10 -8.95 1.23
CA ILE A 320 -10.47 -9.92 2.14
C ILE A 320 -10.33 -11.17 1.27
N PRO A 321 -9.14 -11.78 1.11
CA PRO A 321 -8.97 -12.89 0.20
C PRO A 321 -10.02 -13.97 0.48
N LEU A 322 -10.85 -14.28 -0.53
CA LEU A 322 -11.55 -15.55 -0.61
C LEU A 322 -10.48 -16.63 -0.78
N GLN A 323 -9.84 -17.05 0.31
CA GLN A 323 -9.27 -18.39 0.35
C GLN A 323 -10.45 -19.34 0.54
N GLU A 324 -10.92 -19.94 -0.55
CA GLU A 324 -11.65 -21.20 -0.46
C GLU A 324 -10.68 -22.25 0.10
N ASN A 325 -10.54 -22.30 1.42
CA ASN A 325 -10.01 -23.49 2.08
C ASN A 325 -11.14 -24.51 2.12
N ASN A 326 -11.36 -25.20 1.00
CA ASN A 326 -11.89 -26.55 1.06
C ASN A 326 -10.80 -27.41 1.70
N GLU A 327 -10.69 -27.40 3.03
CA GLU A 327 -10.13 -28.49 3.84
C GLU A 327 -10.31 -28.18 5.33
N ASP A 328 -11.10 -29.03 5.99
CA ASP A 328 -11.20 -29.13 7.45
C ASP A 328 -9.81 -29.37 8.06
N LYS A 329 -9.27 -28.39 8.80
CA LYS A 329 -8.40 -28.58 9.98
C LYS A 329 -8.05 -27.24 10.64
N PRO A 330 -8.05 -27.14 11.98
CA PRO A 330 -7.52 -25.97 12.68
C PRO A 330 -5.99 -26.08 12.69
N ALA A 331 -5.34 -25.62 11.62
CA ALA A 331 -3.90 -25.45 11.62
C ALA A 331 -3.57 -24.15 12.38
N LYS A 332 -2.83 -24.27 13.49
CA LYS A 332 -2.02 -23.17 14.05
C LYS A 332 -1.18 -22.60 12.89
N LYS A 333 -1.61 -21.49 12.28
CA LYS A 333 -0.86 -20.85 11.21
C LYS A 333 0.32 -20.10 11.83
N ASN A 334 1.52 -20.62 11.53
CA ASN A 334 2.79 -19.92 11.61
C ASN A 334 2.63 -18.45 11.19
N THR A 335 3.19 -17.53 11.98
CA THR A 335 3.57 -16.20 11.49
C THR A 335 4.41 -16.41 10.24
N SER A 336 3.87 -16.09 9.06
CA SER A 336 4.61 -16.21 7.80
C SER A 336 5.91 -15.44 7.92
N SER A 337 7.03 -16.08 7.62
CA SER A 337 8.34 -15.43 7.59
C SER A 337 8.52 -14.48 6.41
N TYR A 338 7.49 -14.34 5.57
CA TYR A 338 7.49 -13.55 4.35
C TYR A 338 6.56 -12.35 4.50
N LEU A 339 6.93 -11.25 3.85
CA LEU A 339 6.15 -10.05 3.74
C LEU A 339 4.99 -10.28 2.76
N PRO A 340 3.71 -10.20 3.19
CA PRO A 340 2.56 -10.35 2.29
C PRO A 340 2.52 -9.20 1.27
N LYS A 341 1.55 -9.23 0.36
CA LYS A 341 1.34 -8.16 -0.62
C LYS A 341 1.42 -6.78 0.01
N GLN A 342 2.19 -5.89 -0.62
CA GLN A 342 2.35 -4.51 -0.20
C GLN A 342 1.74 -3.58 -1.24
N ALA A 343 1.23 -2.44 -0.78
CA ALA A 343 0.77 -1.39 -1.68
C ALA A 343 1.95 -0.79 -2.46
N LEU A 344 1.66 -0.38 -3.70
CA LEU A 344 2.60 0.34 -4.55
C LEU A 344 2.18 1.81 -4.61
N TYR A 345 3.13 2.71 -4.41
CA TYR A 345 2.90 4.16 -4.42
C TYR A 345 3.73 4.80 -5.54
N ARG A 346 3.14 5.74 -6.27
CA ARG A 346 3.90 6.59 -7.20
C ARG A 346 4.74 7.60 -6.42
N CYS A 347 5.93 7.92 -6.89
CA CYS A 347 6.77 8.95 -6.27
C CYS A 347 6.27 10.37 -6.62
N ILE A 348 6.61 11.33 -5.76
CA ILE A 348 6.48 12.76 -5.99
C ILE A 348 7.86 13.29 -6.36
N TYR A 349 7.93 14.08 -7.42
CA TYR A 349 9.11 14.83 -7.82
C TYR A 349 8.96 16.27 -7.34
N LEU A 350 9.87 16.73 -6.49
CA LEU A 350 9.82 18.03 -5.83
C LEU A 350 11.14 18.75 -6.05
N GLU A 351 11.06 20.04 -6.39
CA GLU A 351 12.20 20.96 -6.34
C GLU A 351 12.05 21.84 -5.08
N PRO A 352 12.92 21.68 -4.06
CA PRO A 352 12.73 22.28 -2.75
C PRO A 352 12.66 23.81 -2.71
N GLU A 353 13.28 24.50 -3.65
CA GLU A 353 13.43 25.96 -3.68
C GLU A 353 12.20 26.66 -4.26
N SER A 354 11.73 26.20 -5.41
CA SER A 354 10.59 26.74 -6.16
C SER A 354 9.26 26.11 -5.72
N GLY A 355 9.31 24.92 -5.11
CA GLY A 355 8.12 24.11 -4.83
C GLY A 355 7.51 23.48 -6.07
N TYR A 356 8.25 23.40 -7.18
CA TYR A 356 7.82 22.64 -8.36
C TYR A 356 7.49 21.21 -7.97
N LEU A 357 6.34 20.72 -8.42
CA LEU A 357 5.82 19.41 -8.08
C LEU A 357 5.33 18.69 -9.34
N ALA A 358 5.72 17.44 -9.50
CA ALA A 358 5.18 16.51 -10.48
C ALA A 358 4.98 15.12 -9.86
N LEU A 359 4.08 14.32 -10.42
CA LEU A 359 3.88 12.93 -10.00
C LEU A 359 4.46 11.96 -11.02
N ALA A 360 5.01 10.84 -10.55
CA ALA A 360 5.34 9.75 -11.45
C ALA A 360 4.08 9.26 -12.19
N HIS A 361 4.21 9.12 -13.50
CA HIS A 361 3.16 8.78 -14.44
C HIS A 361 3.71 7.99 -15.65
N ARG A 362 2.82 7.51 -16.52
CA ARG A 362 3.18 6.81 -17.77
C ARG A 362 3.94 7.75 -18.71
N ASP A 363 5.03 7.28 -19.30
CA ASP A 363 5.66 7.98 -20.42
C ASP A 363 4.75 7.96 -21.66
N LYS A 364 4.68 9.10 -22.36
CA LYS A 364 3.82 9.29 -23.54
C LYS A 364 4.14 8.31 -24.66
N VAL A 365 5.42 8.02 -24.92
CA VAL A 365 5.81 7.13 -26.02
C VAL A 365 5.37 5.70 -25.72
N THR A 366 5.61 5.22 -24.48
CA THR A 366 5.15 3.89 -24.08
C THR A 366 3.63 3.77 -24.05
N PHE A 367 2.93 4.83 -23.62
CA PHE A 367 1.48 4.90 -23.62
C PHE A 367 0.91 4.74 -25.03
N TYR A 368 1.40 5.53 -25.99
CA TYR A 368 0.96 5.45 -27.37
C TYR A 368 1.29 4.09 -28.02
N ARG A 369 2.46 3.52 -27.73
CA ARG A 369 2.85 2.20 -28.28
C ARG A 369 1.86 1.10 -27.86
N GLU A 370 1.42 1.13 -26.60
CA GLU A 370 0.45 0.16 -26.07
C GLU A 370 -0.97 0.42 -26.58
N HIS A 371 -1.41 1.68 -26.62
CA HIS A 371 -2.76 2.02 -27.09
C HIS A 371 -2.92 1.92 -28.61
N TYR A 372 -1.90 2.21 -29.41
CA TYR A 372 -1.95 2.02 -30.87
C TYR A 372 -2.05 0.54 -31.24
N SER A 373 -1.36 -0.33 -30.50
CA SER A 373 -1.48 -1.79 -30.69
C SER A 373 -2.90 -2.31 -30.39
N ASN A 374 -3.66 -1.58 -29.57
CA ASN A 374 -5.00 -1.93 -29.13
C ASN A 374 -6.12 -1.13 -29.83
N SER A 375 -5.79 -0.10 -30.62
CA SER A 375 -6.76 0.79 -31.26
C SER A 375 -6.38 1.06 -32.72
N ASP A 376 -7.34 0.92 -33.63
CA ASP A 376 -7.10 1.08 -35.07
C ASP A 376 -6.78 2.53 -35.52
N THR A 377 -6.66 3.52 -34.62
CA THR A 377 -6.35 4.92 -34.98
C THR A 377 -5.53 5.69 -33.93
N SER A 378 -4.65 6.59 -34.39
CA SER A 378 -3.84 7.49 -33.55
C SER A 378 -4.65 8.52 -32.76
N GLU A 379 -5.86 8.83 -33.22
CA GLU A 379 -6.76 9.81 -32.60
C GLU A 379 -7.30 9.32 -31.26
N LYS A 380 -7.71 8.05 -31.17
CA LYS A 380 -8.18 7.44 -29.91
C LYS A 380 -7.07 7.40 -28.85
N SER A 381 -5.86 7.04 -29.26
CA SER A 381 -4.69 7.03 -28.37
C SER A 381 -4.35 8.44 -27.84
N THR A 382 -4.55 9.46 -28.67
CA THR A 382 -4.32 10.86 -28.27
C THR A 382 -5.34 11.34 -27.25
N LYS A 383 -6.62 11.02 -27.46
CA LYS A 383 -7.67 11.32 -26.48
C LYS A 383 -7.42 10.62 -25.14
N ALA A 384 -7.12 9.33 -25.16
CA ALA A 384 -6.81 8.57 -23.95
C ALA A 384 -5.61 9.16 -23.18
N TRP A 385 -4.59 9.65 -23.90
CA TRP A 385 -3.46 10.33 -23.27
C TRP A 385 -3.87 11.66 -22.63
N GLN A 386 -4.71 12.46 -23.28
CA GLN A 386 -5.23 13.71 -22.72
C GLN A 386 -6.04 13.44 -21.45
N ASP A 387 -6.99 12.50 -21.50
CA ASP A 387 -7.82 12.11 -20.36
C ASP A 387 -6.95 11.60 -19.20
N TYR A 388 -5.88 10.85 -19.50
CA TYR A 388 -4.90 10.40 -18.50
C TYR A 388 -4.13 11.56 -17.86
N GLN A 389 -3.63 12.49 -18.67
CA GLN A 389 -2.86 13.64 -18.17
C GLN A 389 -3.71 14.57 -17.31
N GLU A 390 -4.98 14.80 -17.68
CA GLU A 390 -5.91 15.58 -16.85
C GLU A 390 -6.10 14.95 -15.46
N LYS A 391 -6.21 13.62 -15.38
CA LYS A 391 -6.29 12.90 -14.09
C LYS A 391 -5.02 13.08 -13.24
N ILE A 392 -3.84 13.04 -13.87
CA ILE A 392 -2.56 13.23 -13.18
C ILE A 392 -2.44 14.67 -12.67
N GLN A 393 -2.79 15.67 -13.47
CA GLN A 393 -2.75 17.08 -13.08
C GLN A 393 -3.70 17.40 -11.92
N GLU A 394 -4.90 16.82 -11.93
CA GLU A 394 -5.83 16.97 -10.81
C GLU A 394 -5.28 16.30 -9.53
N MET A 395 -4.64 15.14 -9.67
CA MET A 395 -3.96 14.48 -8.54
C MET A 395 -2.77 15.30 -8.03
N GLU A 396 -1.94 15.87 -8.90
CA GLU A 396 -0.82 16.77 -8.56
C GLU A 396 -1.30 17.96 -7.74
N LYS A 397 -2.42 18.57 -8.15
CA LYS A 397 -3.04 19.66 -7.40
C LYS A 397 -3.46 19.22 -5.99
N GLN A 398 -4.16 18.10 -5.86
CA GLN A 398 -4.57 17.57 -4.55
C GLN A 398 -3.39 17.20 -3.66
N VAL A 399 -2.32 16.64 -4.24
CA VAL A 399 -1.07 16.35 -3.54
C VAL A 399 -0.40 17.65 -3.07
N GLY A 400 -0.33 18.66 -3.93
CA GLY A 400 0.21 19.98 -3.58
C GLY A 400 -0.54 20.65 -2.45
N ASP A 401 -1.88 20.59 -2.47
CA ASP A 401 -2.73 21.11 -1.39
C ASP A 401 -2.45 20.38 -0.06
N LEU A 402 -2.36 19.04 -0.06
CA LEU A 402 -2.06 18.27 1.15
C LEU A 402 -0.64 18.50 1.69
N LEU A 403 0.37 18.66 0.82
CA LEU A 403 1.73 19.01 1.25
C LEU A 403 1.76 20.41 1.89
N LYS A 404 0.95 21.33 1.38
CA LYS A 404 0.77 22.66 1.98
C LYS A 404 0.14 22.57 3.36
N GLU A 405 -0.92 21.77 3.54
CA GLU A 405 -1.54 21.53 4.86
C GLU A 405 -0.54 20.92 5.86
N ILE A 406 0.24 19.92 5.45
CA ILE A 406 1.30 19.35 6.29
C ILE A 406 2.31 20.41 6.70
N LYS A 407 2.73 21.26 5.74
CA LYS A 407 3.67 22.36 6.00
C LYS A 407 3.12 23.33 7.04
N GLU A 408 1.86 23.72 6.91
CA GLU A 408 1.20 24.65 7.85
C GLU A 408 1.08 24.05 9.25
N GLU A 409 0.72 22.77 9.37
CA GLU A 409 0.68 22.05 10.65
C GLU A 409 2.07 21.90 11.28
N VAL A 410 3.09 21.59 10.48
CA VAL A 410 4.47 21.48 10.96
C VAL A 410 4.95 22.82 11.51
N LYS A 411 4.65 23.92 10.81
CA LYS A 411 4.99 25.26 11.28
C LYS A 411 4.26 25.62 12.57
N ALA A 412 2.95 25.38 12.64
CA ALA A 412 2.16 25.62 13.84
C ALA A 412 2.68 24.82 15.05
N LEU A 413 3.04 23.56 14.84
CA LEU A 413 3.67 22.71 15.84
C LEU A 413 4.99 23.32 16.37
N GLN A 414 5.81 23.93 15.52
CA GLN A 414 7.05 24.57 15.97
C GLN A 414 6.82 25.84 16.80
N ASP A 415 5.72 26.54 16.53
CA ASP A 415 5.33 27.78 17.22
C ASP A 415 4.59 27.54 18.54
N GLU A 416 4.18 26.30 18.83
CA GLU A 416 3.58 25.91 20.11
C GLU A 416 4.54 26.22 21.28
N ALA A 417 4.07 26.98 22.27
CA ALA A 417 4.89 27.40 23.41
C ALA A 417 5.49 26.20 24.18
N ASP A 418 4.76 25.08 24.26
CA ASP A 418 5.24 23.85 24.91
C ASP A 418 6.42 23.19 24.20
N ILE A 419 6.63 23.50 22.92
CA ILE A 419 7.71 23.00 22.08
C ILE A 419 8.81 24.05 22.01
N LYS A 420 8.47 25.27 21.61
CA LYS A 420 9.40 26.37 21.37
C LYS A 420 10.22 26.74 22.61
N ASP A 421 9.60 26.76 23.79
CA ASP A 421 10.24 27.26 25.01
C ASP A 421 10.94 26.16 25.84
N LYS A 422 10.82 24.89 25.43
CA LYS A 422 11.29 23.72 26.19
C LYS A 422 12.15 22.80 25.33
N PRO A 423 13.49 22.84 25.47
CA PRO A 423 14.41 22.05 24.64
C PRO A 423 14.14 20.53 24.65
N SER A 424 13.75 19.95 25.79
CA SER A 424 13.43 18.52 25.89
C SER A 424 12.16 18.14 25.12
N ASN A 425 11.15 19.02 25.12
CA ASN A 425 9.93 18.82 24.35
C ASN A 425 10.17 19.05 22.86
N LEU A 426 11.00 20.03 22.49
CA LEU A 426 11.44 20.24 21.12
C LEU A 426 12.11 18.98 20.57
N GLN A 427 13.10 18.43 21.29
CA GLN A 427 13.75 17.18 20.90
C GLN A 427 12.72 16.06 20.71
N LYS A 428 11.79 15.90 21.67
CA LYS A 428 10.79 14.84 21.58
C LYS A 428 9.83 15.04 20.40
N ALA A 429 9.41 16.27 20.15
CA ALA A 429 8.55 16.64 19.03
C ALA A 429 9.24 16.38 17.69
N THR A 430 10.54 16.69 17.59
CA THR A 430 11.37 16.38 16.42
C THR A 430 11.45 14.89 16.13
N GLU A 431 11.70 14.06 17.16
CA GLU A 431 11.73 12.59 17.01
C GLU A 431 10.40 12.04 16.48
N ILE A 432 9.28 12.50 17.06
CA ILE A 432 7.93 12.09 16.67
C ILE A 432 7.63 12.55 15.23
N LEU A 433 7.94 13.82 14.92
CA LEU A 433 7.69 14.38 13.59
C LEU A 433 8.45 13.62 12.53
N ALA A 434 9.74 13.37 12.75
CA ALA A 434 10.56 12.72 11.76
C ALA A 434 10.14 11.26 11.51
N PHE A 435 9.66 10.54 12.54
CA PHE A 435 9.03 9.23 12.36
C PHE A 435 7.73 9.34 11.55
N ILE A 436 6.87 10.32 11.84
CA ILE A 436 5.61 10.55 11.10
C ILE A 436 5.90 10.89 9.63
N LEU A 437 6.93 11.67 9.32
CA LEU A 437 7.23 12.06 7.93
C LEU A 437 7.93 10.96 7.11
N GLN A 438 8.29 9.83 7.73
CA GLN A 438 9.11 8.78 7.14
C GLN A 438 8.56 8.17 5.82
N PRO A 439 7.24 7.98 5.62
CA PRO A 439 6.74 7.57 4.30
C PRO A 439 7.00 8.62 3.21
N MET A 440 6.82 9.90 3.53
CA MET A 440 7.06 11.01 2.59
C MET A 440 8.55 11.19 2.29
N GLN A 441 9.39 10.96 3.30
CA GLN A 441 10.84 10.92 3.14
C GLN A 441 11.26 10.03 1.96
N TYR A 442 10.65 8.85 1.82
CA TYR A 442 11.05 7.88 0.80
C TYR A 442 10.11 7.82 -0.41
N LEU A 443 9.10 8.68 -0.49
CA LEU A 443 8.25 8.86 -1.68
C LEU A 443 8.52 10.18 -2.43
N ILE A 444 9.17 11.14 -1.78
CA ILE A 444 9.52 12.43 -2.38
C ILE A 444 10.97 12.38 -2.86
N LYS A 445 11.17 12.64 -4.14
CA LYS A 445 12.47 12.69 -4.83
C LYS A 445 12.73 14.06 -5.40
N HIS A 446 13.99 14.34 -5.67
CA HIS A 446 14.36 15.57 -6.36
C HIS A 446 13.83 15.52 -7.81
N SER A 447 13.33 16.64 -8.32
CA SER A 447 12.79 16.76 -9.69
C SER A 447 13.80 16.41 -10.79
N ALA A 448 15.09 16.50 -10.50
CA ALA A 448 16.16 16.08 -11.40
C ALA A 448 16.15 14.57 -11.77
N PHE A 449 15.32 13.76 -11.11
CA PHE A 449 15.14 12.33 -11.41
C PHE A 449 13.74 12.02 -11.98
N GLU A 450 12.99 13.04 -12.40
CA GLU A 450 11.62 12.90 -12.90
C GLU A 450 11.52 11.91 -14.06
N GLU A 451 12.54 11.81 -14.90
CA GLU A 451 12.58 10.88 -16.01
C GLU A 451 12.42 9.41 -15.56
N GLU A 452 12.76 9.07 -14.31
CA GLU A 452 12.67 7.70 -13.78
C GLU A 452 11.23 7.20 -13.66
N GLN A 453 10.25 8.10 -13.52
CA GLN A 453 8.83 7.79 -13.36
C GLN A 453 8.61 6.66 -12.33
N GLU A 454 9.25 6.82 -11.17
CA GLU A 454 9.44 5.78 -10.18
C GLU A 454 8.19 5.54 -9.31
N CYS A 455 8.00 4.30 -8.91
CA CYS A 455 7.03 3.85 -7.93
C CYS A 455 7.73 3.01 -6.87
N ARG A 456 7.24 2.99 -5.64
CA ARG A 456 7.88 2.30 -4.52
C ARG A 456 6.90 1.48 -3.70
N MET A 457 7.34 0.29 -3.32
CA MET A 457 6.81 -0.38 -2.14
C MET A 457 7.65 0.06 -0.94
N ILE A 458 7.00 0.34 0.18
CA ILE A 458 7.65 0.78 1.42
C ILE A 458 7.16 -0.09 2.56
N TYR A 459 8.11 -0.63 3.33
CA TYR A 459 7.85 -1.38 4.55
C TYR A 459 8.65 -0.77 5.69
N ILE A 460 7.96 -0.18 6.65
CA ILE A 460 8.54 0.44 7.85
C ILE A 460 8.28 -0.51 9.01
N THR A 461 9.35 -0.94 9.69
CA THR A 461 9.25 -1.87 10.82
C THR A 461 10.36 -1.64 11.86
N SER A 462 10.32 -2.40 12.97
CA SER A 462 11.41 -2.47 13.95
C SER A 462 12.52 -3.39 13.45
N LEU A 463 13.78 -3.12 13.83
CA LEU A 463 14.90 -4.05 13.64
C LEU A 463 14.66 -5.43 14.29
N SER A 464 13.73 -5.52 15.25
CA SER A 464 13.32 -6.78 15.89
C SER A 464 12.28 -7.59 15.12
N ASP A 465 11.85 -7.14 13.94
CA ASP A 465 10.87 -7.87 13.12
C ASP A 465 11.48 -9.17 12.56
N ASP A 466 10.88 -10.30 12.91
CA ASP A 466 11.33 -11.65 12.52
C ASP A 466 11.37 -11.88 11.00
N LYS A 467 10.73 -11.01 10.21
CA LYS A 467 10.79 -11.05 8.73
C LYS A 467 12.11 -10.51 8.17
N ILE A 468 12.89 -9.78 8.97
CA ILE A 468 14.17 -9.22 8.55
C ILE A 468 15.20 -10.33 8.36
N ARG A 469 15.82 -10.35 7.20
CA ARG A 469 16.92 -11.24 6.83
C ARG A 469 18.22 -10.44 6.77
N ILE A 470 19.29 -11.06 7.26
CA ILE A 470 20.63 -10.48 7.25
C ILE A 470 21.53 -11.41 6.43
N ASN A 471 22.20 -10.84 5.43
CA ASN A 471 23.31 -11.49 4.74
C ASN A 471 24.56 -10.65 5.01
N TRP A 472 25.37 -11.13 5.96
CA TRP A 472 26.60 -10.46 6.39
C TRP A 472 27.64 -10.39 5.26
N GLU A 473 27.81 -11.46 4.49
CA GLU A 473 28.84 -11.54 3.44
C GLU A 473 28.66 -10.47 2.37
N ASN A 474 27.40 -10.11 2.07
CA ASN A 474 27.07 -9.10 1.08
C ASN A 474 26.70 -7.74 1.70
N SER A 475 26.81 -7.57 3.03
CA SER A 475 26.37 -6.37 3.75
C SER A 475 24.91 -5.99 3.43
N GLN A 476 24.04 -7.00 3.37
CA GLN A 476 22.63 -6.83 2.99
C GLN A 476 21.70 -7.10 4.16
N MET A 477 20.69 -6.22 4.28
CA MET A 477 19.51 -6.44 5.10
C MET A 477 18.28 -6.27 4.23
N TYR A 478 17.38 -7.25 4.25
CA TYR A 478 16.22 -7.29 3.38
C TYR A 478 15.04 -8.04 4.02
N VAL A 479 13.86 -7.85 3.46
CA VAL A 479 12.67 -8.67 3.75
C VAL A 479 12.25 -9.40 2.48
N GLU A 480 11.84 -10.66 2.62
CA GLU A 480 11.41 -11.49 1.51
C GLU A 480 9.92 -11.33 1.25
N TYR A 481 9.55 -10.99 0.02
CA TYR A 481 8.19 -10.78 -0.43
C TYR A 481 7.53 -12.11 -0.81
N GLU A 482 6.33 -12.34 -0.29
CA GLU A 482 5.58 -13.59 -0.45
C GLU A 482 5.12 -13.83 -1.90
N PRO A 483 4.53 -12.86 -2.63
CA PRO A 483 4.08 -13.07 -4.00
C PRO A 483 5.18 -13.54 -4.94
N ASP A 484 4.90 -14.63 -5.66
CA ASP A 484 5.79 -15.16 -6.68
C ASP A 484 5.85 -14.22 -7.90
N VAL A 485 7.06 -13.96 -8.41
CA VAL A 485 7.26 -13.04 -9.53
C VAL A 485 6.74 -13.63 -10.84
N LYS A 486 6.97 -14.93 -11.10
CA LYS A 486 6.67 -15.60 -12.36
C LYS A 486 5.18 -15.60 -12.68
N THR A 487 4.33 -15.87 -11.69
CA THR A 487 2.87 -15.87 -11.78
C THR A 487 2.29 -14.50 -12.11
N HIS A 488 2.94 -13.42 -11.68
CA HIS A 488 2.48 -12.05 -11.88
C HIS A 488 3.21 -11.31 -13.02
N LEU A 489 4.15 -11.98 -13.69
CA LEU A 489 4.91 -11.42 -14.81
C LEU A 489 4.04 -11.31 -16.08
N ASP A 490 3.92 -10.09 -16.58
CA ASP A 490 3.32 -9.78 -17.88
C ASP A 490 4.32 -10.03 -19.02
N LYS A 491 5.46 -9.33 -18.97
CA LYS A 491 6.54 -9.39 -19.96
C LYS A 491 7.90 -9.19 -19.31
N MET A 492 8.93 -9.61 -20.01
CA MET A 492 10.32 -9.32 -19.71
C MET A 492 10.96 -8.66 -20.93
N TYR A 493 11.63 -7.53 -20.72
CA TYR A 493 12.47 -6.91 -21.75
C TYR A 493 13.95 -7.12 -21.43
N LEU A 494 14.70 -7.61 -22.40
CA LEU A 494 16.15 -7.76 -22.34
C LEU A 494 16.81 -6.64 -23.13
N SER A 495 17.84 -6.07 -22.56
CA SER A 495 18.69 -5.11 -23.27
C SER A 495 19.60 -5.86 -24.26
N PRO A 496 20.19 -5.17 -25.25
CA PRO A 496 21.05 -5.81 -26.24
C PRO A 496 22.21 -6.61 -25.64
N GLY A 497 22.81 -6.12 -24.55
CA GLY A 497 23.89 -6.81 -23.84
C GLY A 497 23.44 -8.03 -23.03
N ALA A 498 22.13 -8.21 -22.82
CA ALA A 498 21.56 -9.39 -22.17
C ALA A 498 21.05 -10.44 -23.16
N ARG A 499 21.20 -10.22 -24.48
CA ARG A 499 20.57 -11.06 -25.52
C ARG A 499 20.98 -12.54 -25.45
N ASN A 500 22.20 -12.83 -25.02
CA ASN A 500 22.67 -14.20 -24.76
C ASN A 500 21.82 -14.97 -23.73
N HIS A 501 21.07 -14.27 -22.87
CA HIS A 501 20.17 -14.87 -21.89
C HIS A 501 18.74 -15.11 -22.40
N GLU A 502 18.41 -14.69 -23.62
CA GLU A 502 17.04 -14.74 -24.19
C GLU A 502 16.44 -16.16 -24.14
N ASP A 503 17.17 -17.17 -24.63
CA ASP A 503 16.67 -18.55 -24.67
C ASP A 503 16.56 -19.19 -23.28
N PHE A 504 17.41 -18.77 -22.34
CA PHE A 504 17.33 -19.20 -20.95
C PHE A 504 16.02 -18.74 -20.32
N PHE A 505 15.66 -17.46 -20.49
CA PHE A 505 14.41 -16.93 -19.97
C PHE A 505 13.18 -17.52 -20.67
N ARG A 506 13.24 -17.73 -21.99
CA ARG A 506 12.17 -18.41 -22.72
C ARG A 506 11.93 -19.83 -22.22
N LYS A 507 13.00 -20.55 -21.87
CA LYS A 507 12.91 -21.90 -21.34
C LYS A 507 12.20 -21.94 -19.99
N ILE A 508 12.56 -21.06 -19.06
CA ILE A 508 11.96 -21.07 -17.70
C ILE A 508 10.55 -20.49 -17.66
N LEU A 509 10.22 -19.53 -18.51
CA LEU A 509 8.88 -18.92 -18.53
C LEU A 509 7.84 -19.77 -19.24
N GLU A 510 8.26 -20.76 -20.05
CA GLU A 510 7.40 -21.62 -20.87
C GLU A 510 6.48 -20.85 -21.84
N ASP A 511 6.73 -19.55 -22.01
CA ASP A 511 6.00 -18.64 -22.87
C ASP A 511 7.00 -17.73 -23.59
N LYS A 512 7.27 -18.06 -24.85
CA LYS A 512 8.26 -17.34 -25.67
C LYS A 512 7.83 -15.90 -25.95
N ALA A 513 6.52 -15.61 -25.94
CA ALA A 513 5.99 -14.28 -26.24
C ALA A 513 6.21 -13.28 -25.10
N LYS A 514 6.43 -13.77 -23.86
CA LYS A 514 6.77 -12.91 -22.72
C LYS A 514 8.19 -12.35 -22.77
N VAL A 515 9.11 -12.96 -23.51
CA VAL A 515 10.52 -12.56 -23.57
C VAL A 515 10.76 -11.71 -24.82
N CYS A 516 10.98 -10.42 -24.61
CA CYS A 516 11.19 -9.44 -25.66
C CYS A 516 12.61 -8.86 -25.59
N ILE A 517 13.20 -8.57 -26.75
CA ILE A 517 14.37 -7.69 -26.82
C ILE A 517 13.86 -6.24 -26.85
N SER A 518 14.46 -5.35 -26.06
CA SER A 518 14.16 -3.92 -26.07
C SER A 518 14.46 -3.33 -27.45
N HIS A 519 13.49 -2.59 -27.99
CA HIS A 519 13.62 -1.94 -29.30
C HIS A 519 14.10 -0.49 -29.20
N ASN A 520 14.24 0.05 -27.99
CA ASN A 520 14.74 1.39 -27.81
C ASN A 520 16.20 1.52 -28.29
N PRO A 521 16.58 2.66 -28.86
CA PRO A 521 17.96 2.91 -29.26
C PRO A 521 18.87 2.96 -28.02
N PHE A 522 19.97 2.23 -28.05
CA PHE A 522 21.00 2.27 -27.01
C PHE A 522 22.17 3.10 -27.53
N ARG A 523 22.53 4.18 -26.81
CA ARG A 523 23.80 4.87 -27.09
C ARG A 523 24.92 3.97 -26.57
N GLY A 524 25.55 3.20 -27.46
CA GLY A 524 26.76 2.46 -27.13
C GLY A 524 27.85 3.43 -26.67
N LYS A 525 28.70 3.00 -25.73
CA LYS A 525 30.05 3.56 -25.67
C LYS A 525 30.74 3.13 -26.95
N ALA A 526 31.16 4.12 -27.76
CA ALA A 526 32.11 3.89 -28.83
C ALA A 526 33.44 3.40 -28.24
#